data_AF-A0A4Q4XCZ9-F1
#
_entry.id   AF-A0A4Q4XCZ9-F1
#
_cell.length_a   1.000
_cell.length_b   1.000
_cell.length_c   1.000
_cell.angle_alpha   90.00
_cell.angle_beta   90.00
_cell.angle_gamma   90.00
#
_symmetry.space_group_name_H-M   'P 1'
#
loop_
_entity.id
_entity.type
_entity.pdbx_description
1 polymer ?
#
loop_
_entity_poly.entity_id
_entity_poly.type
_entity_poly.pdbx_seq_one_letter_code
_entity_poly.pdbx_strand_id
1 'polypeptide(L)'
;MRYVRLEVFTTDLQGAHVEEWEELCVFWSQGLRGLRLKILGDGVGGGSSKNVSAVQVKDAEGNVAPWIPRGLKLMTRLEQIEVELVIPNWDNRMKLDWCHSLGEALNEPGIASHGRIRVICVEEVKD
;
A
#
# COMPACT_ATOMS: atom_id res chain seq x y z
N MET A 1 -7.15 19.37 -5.46
CA MET A 1 -6.95 17.93 -5.75
C MET A 1 -7.50 17.16 -4.56
N ARG A 2 -8.22 16.05 -4.75
CA ARG A 2 -8.78 15.26 -3.65
C ARG A 2 -7.70 14.33 -3.11
N TYR A 3 -7.40 14.45 -1.83
CA TYR A 3 -6.43 13.63 -1.10
C TYR A 3 -7.11 12.98 0.10
N VAL A 4 -6.71 11.75 0.41
CA VAL A 4 -7.16 11.01 1.59
C VAL A 4 -5.93 10.51 2.34
N ARG A 5 -5.99 10.53 3.67
CA ARG A 5 -5.07 9.81 4.54
C ARG A 5 -5.81 8.63 5.14
N LEU A 6 -5.21 7.45 5.05
CA LEU A 6 -5.74 6.22 5.60
C LEU A 6 -4.65 5.53 6.43
N GLU A 7 -5.05 4.97 7.56
CA GLU A 7 -4.21 4.11 8.38
C GLU A 7 -4.82 2.71 8.33
N VAL A 8 -3.99 1.72 7.99
CA VAL A 8 -4.40 0.32 7.82
C VAL A 8 -3.40 -0.60 8.50
N PHE A 9 -3.86 -1.75 8.95
CA PHE A 9 -3.00 -2.84 9.36
C PHE A 9 -2.57 -3.67 8.15
N THR A 10 -1.47 -4.40 8.29
CA THR A 10 -1.00 -5.34 7.27
C THR A 10 -2.05 -6.39 6.90
N THR A 11 -2.93 -6.76 7.84
CA THR A 11 -4.04 -7.70 7.66
C THR A 11 -5.16 -7.18 6.78
N ASP A 12 -5.40 -5.87 6.77
CA ASP A 12 -6.49 -5.24 5.99
C ASP A 12 -6.24 -5.34 4.47
N LEU A 13 -4.98 -5.59 4.08
CA LEU A 13 -4.55 -5.74 2.69
C LEU A 13 -4.34 -7.21 2.29
N GLN A 14 -4.83 -8.16 3.09
CA GLN A 14 -4.60 -9.59 2.93
C GLN A 14 -5.88 -10.42 3.08
N GLY A 15 -5.88 -11.61 2.49
CA GLY A 15 -6.95 -12.59 2.66
C GLY A 15 -8.34 -12.04 2.30
N ALA A 16 -9.32 -12.26 3.18
CA ALA A 16 -10.71 -11.85 2.98
C ALA A 16 -10.91 -10.32 2.97
N HIS A 17 -10.03 -9.56 3.62
CA HIS A 17 -10.15 -8.09 3.73
C HIS A 17 -9.82 -7.35 2.43
N VAL A 18 -9.23 -8.05 1.45
CA VAL A 18 -8.96 -7.47 0.12
C VAL A 18 -10.25 -7.02 -0.57
N GLU A 19 -11.40 -7.65 -0.29
CA GLU A 19 -12.69 -7.26 -0.84
C GLU A 19 -13.15 -5.90 -0.29
N GLU A 20 -13.02 -5.67 1.02
CA GLU A 20 -13.35 -4.38 1.65
C GLU A 20 -12.43 -3.25 1.14
N TRP A 21 -11.14 -3.56 0.96
CA TRP A 21 -10.18 -2.65 0.36
C TRP A 21 -10.52 -2.31 -1.11
N GLU A 22 -10.96 -3.29 -1.89
CA GLU A 22 -11.40 -3.12 -3.28
C GLU A 22 -12.61 -2.17 -3.35
N GLU A 23 -13.64 -2.41 -2.54
CA GLU A 23 -14.84 -1.56 -2.49
C GLU A 23 -14.50 -0.10 -2.18
N LEU A 24 -13.59 0.12 -1.22
CA LEU A 24 -13.12 1.45 -0.86
C LEU A 24 -12.39 2.14 -2.02
N CYS A 25 -11.51 1.42 -2.72
CA CYS A 25 -10.81 1.94 -3.89
C CYS A 25 -11.77 2.24 -5.05
N VAL A 26 -12.78 1.41 -5.28
CA VAL A 26 -13.83 1.63 -6.29
C VAL A 26 -14.60 2.92 -5.97
N PHE A 27 -14.94 3.16 -4.70
CA PHE A 27 -15.60 4.39 -4.28
C PHE A 27 -14.77 5.65 -4.58
N TRP A 28 -13.44 5.55 -4.53
CA TRP A 28 -12.51 6.66 -4.83
C TRP A 28 -12.10 6.77 -6.30
N SER A 29 -12.43 5.77 -7.11
CA SER A 29 -11.88 5.56 -8.46
C SER A 29 -11.99 6.76 -9.40
N GLN A 30 -13.05 7.57 -9.26
CA GLN A 30 -13.35 8.66 -10.20
C GLN A 30 -12.70 10.01 -9.86
N GLY A 31 -12.09 10.16 -8.69
CA GLY A 31 -11.76 11.52 -8.21
C GLY A 31 -10.51 11.67 -7.37
N LEU A 32 -10.02 10.61 -6.73
CA LEU A 32 -8.86 10.72 -5.86
C LEU A 32 -7.58 10.78 -6.70
N ARG A 33 -6.79 11.83 -6.50
CA ARG A 33 -5.50 12.02 -7.20
C ARG A 33 -4.30 11.71 -6.32
N GLY A 34 -4.47 11.73 -4.99
CA GLY A 34 -3.42 11.25 -4.10
C GLY A 34 -3.95 10.57 -2.85
N LEU A 35 -3.17 9.62 -2.35
CA LEU A 35 -3.45 8.82 -1.17
C LEU A 35 -2.23 8.82 -0.26
N ARG A 36 -2.40 9.10 1.02
CA ARG A 36 -1.38 8.84 2.04
C ARG A 36 -1.80 7.61 2.85
N LEU A 37 -0.99 6.56 2.79
CA LEU A 37 -1.25 5.28 3.43
C LEU A 37 -0.22 5.04 4.54
N LYS A 38 -0.68 5.01 5.79
CA LYS A 38 0.13 4.54 6.93
C LYS A 38 -0.18 3.07 7.15
N ILE A 39 0.82 2.21 7.00
CA ILE A 39 0.68 0.76 7.16
C ILE A 39 1.33 0.35 8.47
N LEU A 40 0.52 -0.22 9.35
CA LEU A 40 0.90 -0.70 10.67
C LEU A 40 1.13 -2.21 10.61
N GLY A 41 2.30 -2.67 11.06
CA GLY A 41 2.59 -4.09 11.16
C GLY A 41 1.88 -4.75 12.35
N ASP A 42 1.61 -6.04 12.23
CA ASP A 42 1.11 -6.84 13.36
C ASP A 42 2.06 -6.71 14.56
N GLY A 43 1.51 -6.39 15.74
CA GLY A 43 2.27 -6.23 16.98
C GLY A 43 2.43 -4.79 17.47
N VAL A 44 2.03 -3.78 16.69
CA VAL A 44 1.99 -2.36 17.15
C VAL A 44 0.89 -2.12 18.21
N GLY A 45 0.01 -3.10 18.47
CA GLY A 45 -1.12 -3.05 19.41
C GLY A 45 -1.02 -3.90 20.69
N GLY A 46 0.16 -4.42 21.07
CA GLY A 46 0.34 -5.12 22.35
C GLY A 46 -0.28 -6.52 22.40
N GLY A 47 0.32 -7.48 21.70
CA GLY A 47 -0.09 -8.89 21.78
C GLY A 47 0.87 -9.81 21.04
N SER A 48 1.68 -10.55 21.82
CA SER A 48 2.47 -11.74 21.49
C SER A 48 3.18 -11.79 20.12
N SER A 49 4.48 -11.52 20.15
CA SER A 49 5.43 -11.80 19.07
C SER A 49 5.34 -13.24 18.59
N LYS A 50 4.93 -13.45 17.34
CA LYS A 50 5.39 -14.55 16.47
C LYS A 50 4.98 -14.25 15.03
N ASN A 51 5.99 -13.88 14.22
CA ASN A 51 5.93 -13.56 12.80
C ASN A 51 5.06 -12.36 12.43
N VAL A 52 5.67 -11.17 12.44
CA VAL A 52 5.11 -9.98 11.79
C VAL A 52 5.08 -10.26 10.27
N SER A 53 3.92 -10.64 9.72
CA SER A 53 3.76 -10.76 8.28
C SER A 53 3.62 -9.36 7.70
N ALA A 54 4.75 -8.79 7.28
CA ALA A 54 4.70 -7.56 6.51
C ALA A 54 3.84 -7.75 5.27
N VAL A 55 3.01 -6.76 4.95
CA VAL A 55 2.25 -6.76 3.69
C VAL A 55 3.22 -6.88 2.52
N GLN A 56 2.97 -7.87 1.67
CA GLN A 56 3.81 -8.10 0.51
C GLN A 56 3.30 -7.31 -0.69
N VAL A 57 4.22 -6.77 -1.49
CA VAL A 57 3.91 -6.19 -2.81
C VAL A 57 3.85 -7.30 -3.87
N LYS A 58 4.73 -8.29 -3.75
CA LYS A 58 4.79 -9.47 -4.61
C LYS A 58 4.87 -10.72 -3.74
N ASP A 59 4.25 -11.81 -4.16
CA ASP A 59 4.38 -13.12 -3.52
C ASP A 59 5.76 -13.76 -3.81
N ALA A 60 5.99 -14.96 -3.28
CA ALA A 60 7.27 -15.67 -3.44
C ALA A 60 7.54 -16.07 -4.90
N GLU A 61 6.48 -16.20 -5.69
CA GLU A 61 6.49 -16.49 -7.12
C GLU A 61 6.67 -15.23 -7.98
N GLY A 62 6.67 -14.04 -7.37
CA GLY A 62 6.87 -12.75 -8.02
C GLY A 62 5.59 -12.11 -8.56
N ASN A 63 4.41 -12.70 -8.31
CA ASN A 63 3.13 -12.12 -8.72
C ASN A 63 2.76 -10.95 -7.81
N VAL A 64 2.21 -9.89 -8.39
CA VAL A 64 1.75 -8.72 -7.64
C VAL A 64 0.60 -9.11 -6.69
N ALA A 65 0.72 -8.71 -5.43
CA ALA A 65 -0.26 -9.01 -4.38
C ALA A 65 -1.64 -8.43 -4.71
N PRO A 66 -2.75 -9.16 -4.50
CA PRO A 66 -4.09 -8.81 -5.00
C PRO A 66 -4.61 -7.42 -4.63
N TRP A 67 -4.27 -6.89 -3.46
CA TRP A 67 -4.70 -5.56 -3.01
C TRP A 67 -4.22 -4.41 -3.91
N ILE A 68 -3.19 -4.63 -4.73
CA ILE A 68 -2.68 -3.66 -5.71
C ILE A 68 -3.56 -3.63 -6.97
N PRO A 69 -3.69 -4.71 -7.77
CA PRO A 69 -4.52 -4.71 -8.97
C PRO A 69 -6.01 -4.61 -8.66
N ARG A 70 -6.50 -5.17 -7.53
CA ARG A 70 -7.91 -5.08 -7.11
C ARG A 70 -8.23 -3.82 -6.30
N GLY A 71 -7.25 -2.98 -6.01
CA GLY A 71 -7.47 -1.77 -5.21
C GLY A 71 -6.83 -0.56 -5.87
N LEU A 72 -5.55 -0.33 -5.57
CA LEU A 72 -4.85 0.89 -6.01
C LEU A 72 -4.94 1.14 -7.52
N LYS A 73 -4.85 0.09 -8.34
CA LYS A 73 -4.93 0.21 -9.80
C LYS A 73 -6.34 0.50 -10.32
N LEU A 74 -7.39 0.28 -9.53
CA LEU A 74 -8.75 0.70 -9.88
C LEU A 74 -8.94 2.22 -9.77
N MET A 75 -8.06 2.90 -9.04
CA MET A 75 -8.07 4.36 -8.92
C MET A 75 -7.41 5.02 -10.13
N THR A 76 -8.12 5.05 -11.26
CA THR A 76 -7.62 5.49 -12.57
C THR A 76 -7.05 6.93 -12.61
N ARG A 77 -7.42 7.78 -11.65
CA ARG A 77 -6.92 9.17 -11.52
C ARG A 77 -5.85 9.34 -10.44
N LEU A 78 -5.45 8.27 -9.76
CA LEU A 78 -4.39 8.32 -8.76
C LEU A 78 -3.06 8.67 -9.45
N GLU A 79 -2.36 9.66 -8.92
CA GLU A 79 -1.10 10.15 -9.46
C GLU A 79 0.04 10.02 -8.45
N GLN A 80 -0.30 10.02 -7.17
CA GLN A 80 0.68 9.96 -6.08
C GLN A 80 0.17 9.12 -4.93
N ILE A 81 1.03 8.27 -4.40
CA ILE A 81 0.84 7.60 -3.12
C ILE A 81 2.01 7.92 -2.20
N GLU A 82 1.71 8.44 -1.02
CA GLU A 82 2.65 8.57 0.08
C GLU A 82 2.49 7.36 0.99
N VAL A 83 3.57 6.64 1.26
CA VAL A 83 3.53 5.45 2.13
C VAL A 83 4.39 5.66 3.34
N GLU A 84 3.80 5.49 4.51
CA GLU A 84 4.47 5.47 5.80
C GLU A 84 4.39 4.04 6.36
N LEU A 85 5.55 3.41 6.54
CA LEU A 85 5.66 2.02 7.00
C LEU A 85 6.05 1.98 8.48
N VAL A 86 5.13 1.55 9.34
CA VAL A 86 5.36 1.30 10.77
C VAL A 86 5.36 -0.21 11.00
N ILE A 87 6.40 -0.86 10.48
CA ILE A 87 6.60 -2.29 10.59
C ILE A 87 7.73 -2.56 11.59
N PRO A 88 7.49 -3.34 12.66
CA PRO A 88 8.54 -3.73 13.59
C PRO A 88 9.71 -4.43 12.89
N ASN A 89 10.93 -4.13 13.34
CA ASN A 89 12.19 -4.72 12.83
C ASN A 89 12.53 -4.42 11.36
N TRP A 90 11.81 -3.51 10.71
CA TRP A 90 12.19 -3.02 9.39
C TRP A 90 13.11 -1.81 9.52
N ASP A 91 14.29 -1.91 8.94
CA ASP A 91 15.16 -0.76 8.76
C ASP A 91 14.69 0.12 7.57
N ASN A 92 15.33 1.28 7.41
CA ASN A 92 15.00 2.21 6.34
C ASN A 92 15.24 1.61 4.95
N ARG A 93 16.21 0.71 4.80
CA ARG A 93 16.52 0.08 3.51
C ARG A 93 15.39 -0.85 3.09
N MET A 94 14.92 -1.71 3.99
CA MET A 94 13.77 -2.59 3.74
C MET A 94 12.52 -1.81 3.37
N LYS A 95 12.26 -0.68 4.06
CA LYS A 95 11.14 0.21 3.74
C LYS A 95 11.27 0.83 2.34
N LEU A 96 12.45 1.31 1.98
CA LEU A 96 12.72 1.88 0.66
C LEU A 96 12.60 0.83 -0.45
N ASP A 97 13.15 -0.37 -0.25
CA ASP A 97 13.05 -1.48 -1.20
C ASP A 97 11.58 -1.90 -1.42
N TRP A 98 10.78 -1.91 -0.34
CA TRP A 98 9.34 -2.16 -0.43
C TRP A 98 8.62 -1.07 -1.23
N CYS A 99 8.90 0.21 -0.96
CA CYS A 99 8.31 1.33 -1.69
C CYS A 99 8.69 1.32 -3.18
N HIS A 100 9.94 0.95 -3.49
CA HIS A 100 10.39 0.78 -4.86
C HIS A 100 9.60 -0.33 -5.56
N SER A 101 9.47 -1.50 -4.91
CA SER A 101 8.69 -2.62 -5.41
C SER A 101 7.22 -2.23 -5.67
N LEU A 102 6.59 -1.47 -4.76
CA LEU A 102 5.23 -0.97 -4.95
C LEU A 102 5.15 -0.05 -6.19
N GLY A 103 6.14 0.81 -6.38
CA GLY A 103 6.24 1.67 -7.55
C GLY A 103 6.34 0.89 -8.85
N GLU A 104 7.13 -0.18 -8.89
CA GLU A 104 7.20 -1.08 -10.04
C GLU A 104 5.85 -1.78 -10.27
N ALA A 105 5.26 -2.36 -9.23
CA ALA A 105 3.99 -3.07 -9.33
C ALA A 105 2.85 -2.16 -9.84
N LEU A 106 2.75 -0.93 -9.34
CA LEU A 106 1.73 0.04 -9.76
C LEU A 106 1.89 0.50 -11.22
N ASN A 107 3.13 0.53 -11.71
CA ASN A 107 3.45 1.03 -13.05
C ASN A 107 3.81 -0.08 -14.04
N GLU A 108 3.62 -1.35 -13.67
CA GLU A 108 3.79 -2.50 -14.56
C GLU A 108 2.82 -2.42 -15.74
N PRO A 109 3.29 -2.60 -16.99
CA PRO A 109 2.45 -2.48 -18.18
C PRO A 109 1.34 -3.53 -18.19
N GLY A 110 0.12 -3.13 -18.54
CA GLY A 110 -1.03 -4.03 -18.70
C GLY A 110 -2.27 -3.69 -17.87
N ILE A 111 -2.22 -2.68 -17.01
CA ILE A 111 -3.38 -2.21 -16.25
C ILE A 111 -3.49 -0.69 -16.42
N ALA A 112 -4.62 -0.24 -16.95
CA ALA A 112 -4.84 1.12 -17.44
C ALA A 112 -4.76 2.19 -16.34
N SER A 113 -3.56 2.71 -16.07
CA SER A 113 -3.40 3.99 -15.39
C SER A 113 -3.24 5.10 -16.43
N HIS A 114 -3.91 6.23 -16.23
CA HIS A 114 -3.82 7.40 -17.12
C HIS A 114 -2.44 8.11 -17.07
N GLY A 115 -1.50 7.57 -16.31
CA GLY A 115 -0.14 8.07 -16.15
C GLY A 115 0.63 7.30 -15.08
N ARG A 116 1.93 7.58 -14.97
CA ARG A 116 2.80 6.97 -13.97
C ARG A 116 2.40 7.43 -12.56
N ILE A 117 2.11 6.48 -11.68
CA ILE A 117 1.84 6.74 -10.26
C ILE A 117 3.18 6.93 -9.53
N ARG A 118 3.34 8.03 -8.81
CA ARG A 118 4.53 8.31 -8.00
C ARG A 118 4.36 7.71 -6.62
N VAL A 119 5.30 6.88 -6.19
CA VAL A 119 5.37 6.38 -4.82
C VAL A 119 6.38 7.22 -4.06
N ILE A 120 5.95 7.82 -2.95
CA ILE A 120 6.79 8.59 -2.04
C ILE A 120 6.84 7.83 -0.73
N CYS A 121 8.03 7.33 -0.39
CA CYS A 121 8.27 6.68 0.89
C CYS A 121 8.49 7.78 1.95
N VAL A 122 7.67 7.82 2.99
CA VAL A 122 7.69 8.84 4.04
C VAL A 122 8.13 8.20 5.35
N GLU A 123 9.04 8.87 6.06
CA GLU A 123 9.42 8.49 7.41
C GLU A 123 8.37 8.95 8.42
N GLU A 124 8.24 8.21 9.53
CA GLU A 124 7.45 8.66 10.66
C GLU A 124 8.13 9.89 11.29
N VAL A 125 7.50 11.05 11.17
CA VAL A 125 7.91 12.25 11.91
C VAL A 125 7.46 12.03 13.34
N LYS A 126 8.41 11.90 14.27
CA LYS A 126 8.10 11.92 15.70
C LYS A 126 7.72 13.35 16.06
N ASP A 127 6.45 13.55 16.42
CA ASP A 127 5.97 14.76 17.09
C ASP A 127 6.57 14.88 18.51
#